data_AF-A0A929B5C6-F1
#
_entry.id   AF-A0A929B5C6-F1
#
_cell.length_a   1.000
_cell.length_b   1.000
_cell.length_c   1.000
_cell.angle_alpha   90.00
_cell.angle_beta   90.00
_cell.angle_gamma   90.00
#
_symmetry.space_group_name_H-M   'P 1'
#
loop_
_entity.id
_entity.type
_entity.pdbx_description
1 polymer ?
#
loop_
_entity_poly.entity_id
_entity_poly.type
_entity_poly.pdbx_seq_one_letter_code
_entity_poly.pdbx_strand_id
1 'polypeptide(L)'
;MNVTYFDKRCQSAARPGDLTHRLRFVIVAAGETTRGEQSDPTRGDERTTRTGEHGAADPGPLDRAERRQLDVVRRFGTTGSLILAVGAIGAGAAPVSNPVAGVRLLGVPVRMPTVAMACAWLGMMMLVMAWLWLGKLCWPRRARTATVTQLVRTLVMWSLPLAVAPPLFSTDMYGYLAQSEVAARGFDPYVLGSAAALGVDHPFTSNVPNIWRDTPSPYGPLFLMFGQLISRIVGDDVVFGVLVWRVVMLLGLGLAIWAVPRLARRCGVHPTAAMWLGILNPVVLFHVVSGMHNEALMAGIMLAAIEFGLRKPGVVGLIVTGVLLTIAGAIKPPGFVALGFFGIAVVLRRGGRFRDLFAVAAQLLAVFLATMAVITLASGWGLGWIETFDVPNRVKTFMAPLTALGMTGGGISTVLGLGNHTDAMLAITKVIGYLLTAGVCLRMLWLSFRGRLEPLAGLGITLGVLAVAVPVLWPWYLVWSVIPLALATNDNRFRITAMVVSAAVSLLVPPTGAGYVLRAYQIPLAVTAALIAFAVVVLLVRRKVPWPTPARDRVLPATS
;
A
#
# COMPACT_ATOMS: atom_id res chain seq x y z
N MET A 1 6.97 66.49 -35.29
CA MET A 1 6.97 67.58 -34.28
C MET A 1 7.30 66.97 -32.93
N ASN A 2 8.21 67.60 -32.17
CA ASN A 2 8.53 67.44 -30.73
C ASN A 2 8.64 65.97 -30.21
N VAL A 3 9.78 65.41 -29.80
CA VAL A 3 11.06 65.93 -29.27
C VAL A 3 10.92 66.72 -27.96
N THR A 4 11.02 66.02 -26.82
CA THR A 4 11.71 66.38 -25.54
C THR A 4 11.35 65.34 -24.45
N TYR A 5 12.23 64.89 -23.54
CA TYR A 5 13.69 64.89 -23.53
C TYR A 5 14.23 63.75 -22.61
N PHE A 6 15.55 63.63 -22.53
CA PHE A 6 16.40 62.74 -21.70
C PHE A 6 16.01 62.67 -20.19
N ASP A 7 16.49 61.76 -19.34
CA ASP A 7 17.79 61.02 -19.22
C ASP A 7 17.60 59.80 -18.26
N LYS A 8 18.42 58.76 -18.05
CA LYS A 8 19.64 58.09 -18.60
C LYS A 8 19.64 56.66 -17.93
N ARG A 9 20.39 55.59 -18.26
CA ARG A 9 21.59 55.32 -19.08
C ARG A 9 21.48 53.97 -19.82
N CYS A 10 22.43 53.76 -20.73
CA CYS A 10 23.05 52.52 -21.25
C CYS A 10 22.75 51.17 -20.54
N GLN A 11 22.31 50.11 -21.25
CA GLN A 11 23.04 49.21 -22.18
C GLN A 11 23.92 48.16 -21.43
N SER A 12 24.10 46.90 -21.90
CA SER A 12 23.98 46.37 -23.27
C SER A 12 23.59 44.86 -23.37
N ALA A 13 23.42 44.40 -24.62
CA ALA A 13 23.72 43.06 -25.14
C ALA A 13 22.97 41.80 -24.61
N ALA A 14 21.88 41.50 -25.33
CA ALA A 14 21.18 40.22 -25.49
C ALA A 14 21.96 38.89 -25.41
N ARG A 15 21.24 37.82 -25.01
CA ARG A 15 21.24 36.49 -25.65
C ARG A 15 19.87 35.80 -25.47
N PRO A 16 19.42 34.94 -26.40
CA PRO A 16 18.09 34.31 -26.34
C PRO A 16 18.11 33.00 -25.54
N GLY A 17 17.05 32.73 -24.77
CA GLY A 17 16.82 31.41 -24.18
C GLY A 17 16.10 31.36 -22.83
N ASP A 18 14.80 31.66 -22.78
CA ASP A 18 13.93 31.11 -21.73
C ASP A 18 12.55 30.73 -22.29
N LEU A 19 12.37 29.43 -22.49
CA LEU A 19 11.08 28.81 -22.85
C LEU A 19 10.97 27.38 -22.28
N THR A 20 11.84 27.04 -21.32
CA THR A 20 11.99 25.68 -20.76
C THR A 20 11.56 25.58 -19.29
N HIS A 21 11.11 26.68 -18.67
CA HIS A 21 10.69 26.73 -17.27
C HIS A 21 9.27 26.18 -16.95
N ARG A 22 8.77 25.20 -17.73
CA ARG A 22 7.47 24.54 -17.50
C ARG A 22 7.45 23.00 -17.60
N LEU A 23 8.56 22.29 -17.35
CA LEU A 23 8.56 20.82 -17.23
C LEU A 23 9.69 20.28 -16.33
N ARG A 24 9.59 20.49 -15.01
CA ARG A 24 10.40 19.77 -13.99
C ARG A 24 9.52 18.81 -13.19
N PHE A 25 9.34 17.60 -13.73
CA PHE A 25 8.73 16.49 -13.00
C PHE A 25 9.71 15.88 -11.99
N VAL A 26 9.12 15.22 -10.97
CA VAL A 26 9.64 14.19 -10.04
C VAL A 26 11.17 13.94 -10.04
N ILE A 27 11.77 13.96 -8.83
CA ILE A 27 13.20 13.75 -8.44
C ILE A 27 13.91 14.99 -7.83
N VAL A 28 13.17 16.07 -7.48
CA VAL A 28 13.67 17.12 -6.55
C VAL A 28 12.71 17.31 -5.38
N ALA A 29 12.78 16.40 -4.39
CA ALA A 29 11.97 16.45 -3.15
C ALA A 29 12.67 15.83 -1.92
N ALA A 30 13.97 15.51 -2.01
CA ALA A 30 14.75 14.86 -0.96
C ALA A 30 16.24 15.26 -1.07
N GLY A 31 16.52 16.57 -1.02
CA GLY A 31 17.83 17.09 -1.43
C GLY A 31 18.17 18.50 -0.96
N GLU A 32 17.55 19.01 0.11
CA GLU A 32 17.89 20.33 0.66
C GLU A 32 17.66 20.37 2.18
N THR A 33 18.49 19.63 2.91
CA THR A 33 18.78 19.93 4.33
C THR A 33 19.94 20.91 4.40
N THR A 34 19.76 22.01 5.12
CA THR A 34 20.73 23.11 5.24
C THR A 34 22.11 22.62 5.70
N ARG A 35 23.16 23.03 4.98
CA ARG A 35 24.54 22.98 5.50
C ARG A 35 24.66 24.00 6.64
N GLY A 36 25.26 23.60 7.76
CA GLY A 36 25.92 24.56 8.64
C GLY A 36 27.25 24.96 8.00
N GLU A 37 27.57 26.24 8.03
CA GLU A 37 28.88 26.75 7.61
C GLU A 37 29.90 26.58 8.73
N GLN A 38 31.19 26.51 8.36
CA GLN A 38 32.30 26.46 9.30
C GLN A 38 32.84 27.87 9.52
N SER A 39 32.99 28.27 10.78
CA SER A 39 33.67 29.52 11.17
C SER A 39 34.68 29.23 12.29
N ASP A 40 35.88 29.78 12.14
CA ASP A 40 37.04 29.54 13.01
C ASP A 40 36.95 30.32 14.35
N PRO A 41 37.59 29.87 15.45
CA PRO A 41 37.26 30.36 16.79
C PRO A 41 38.14 31.51 17.28
N THR A 42 37.54 32.66 17.62
CA THR A 42 38.16 33.65 18.53
C THR A 42 37.13 34.34 19.43
N ARG A 43 37.45 34.43 20.74
CA ARG A 43 36.67 35.11 21.79
C ARG A 43 35.24 34.54 22.03
N GLY A 44 34.64 34.72 23.19
CA GLY A 44 35.16 35.32 24.42
C GLY A 44 34.03 35.95 25.24
N ASP A 45 33.66 35.26 26.32
CA ASP A 45 32.80 35.71 27.43
C ASP A 45 31.26 35.74 27.26
N GLU A 46 30.64 35.81 28.45
CA GLU A 46 29.24 35.99 28.86
C GLU A 46 28.17 34.93 28.49
N ARG A 47 27.44 34.51 29.55
CA ARG A 47 26.60 33.31 29.60
C ARG A 47 25.12 33.68 29.84
N THR A 48 24.39 34.04 28.79
CA THR A 48 22.93 34.29 28.87
C THR A 48 22.12 33.26 28.07
N THR A 49 21.57 32.26 28.76
CA THR A 49 20.77 31.20 28.16
C THR A 49 19.37 31.68 27.74
N ARG A 50 19.19 31.98 26.45
CA ARG A 50 17.88 32.03 25.77
C ARG A 50 17.91 31.22 24.46
N THR A 51 18.13 29.91 24.57
CA THR A 51 18.00 28.95 23.47
C THR A 51 16.52 28.76 23.10
N GLY A 52 15.99 29.68 22.29
CA GLY A 52 14.62 29.66 21.75
C GLY A 52 14.39 28.62 20.64
N GLU A 53 15.09 27.48 20.68
CA GLU A 53 14.93 26.40 19.70
C GLU A 53 13.49 25.87 19.73
N HIS A 54 12.81 25.94 18.59
CA HIS A 54 11.44 25.44 18.43
C HIS A 54 11.40 23.92 18.35
N GLY A 55 11.69 23.25 19.48
CA GLY A 55 11.25 21.89 19.72
C GLY A 55 9.72 21.85 19.62
N ALA A 56 9.20 21.24 18.56
CA ALA A 56 7.77 21.19 18.30
C ALA A 56 7.07 20.39 19.41
N ALA A 57 6.43 21.10 20.35
CA ALA A 57 5.75 20.50 21.49
C ALA A 57 4.70 19.48 21.02
N ASP A 58 4.66 18.32 21.69
CA ASP A 58 3.78 17.21 21.31
C ASP A 58 2.31 17.68 21.31
N PRO A 59 1.54 17.48 20.22
CA PRO A 59 0.25 18.14 20.05
C PRO A 59 -0.78 17.63 21.05
N GLY A 60 -1.50 18.56 21.69
CA GLY A 60 -2.39 18.27 22.80
C GLY A 60 -3.58 17.35 22.43
N PRO A 61 -4.25 16.78 23.44
CA PRO A 61 -5.43 15.95 23.21
C PRO A 61 -6.59 16.78 22.64
N LEU A 62 -7.32 16.22 21.66
CA LEU A 62 -8.54 16.83 21.08
C LEU A 62 -9.49 17.42 22.12
N ASP A 63 -10.10 18.57 21.82
CA ASP A 63 -11.09 19.22 22.69
C ASP A 63 -12.49 18.55 22.64
N ARG A 64 -13.47 19.12 23.36
CA ARG A 64 -14.84 18.56 23.45
C ARG A 64 -15.62 18.61 22.12
N ALA A 65 -15.36 19.58 21.26
CA ALA A 65 -15.95 19.69 19.93
C ALA A 65 -15.24 18.78 18.92
N GLU A 66 -13.90 18.72 18.96
CA GLU A 66 -13.10 17.82 18.13
C GLU A 66 -13.36 16.34 18.43
N ARG A 67 -13.58 15.97 19.70
CA ARG A 67 -14.04 14.62 20.08
C ARG A 67 -15.42 14.29 19.48
N ARG A 68 -16.36 15.24 19.53
CA ARG A 68 -17.68 15.07 18.87
C ARG A 68 -17.56 14.91 17.36
N GLN A 69 -16.67 15.66 16.71
CA GLN A 69 -16.36 15.49 15.29
C GLN A 69 -15.76 14.10 14.99
N LEU A 70 -14.82 13.63 15.81
CA LEU A 70 -14.23 12.29 15.69
C LEU A 70 -15.29 11.18 15.83
N ASP A 71 -16.23 11.31 16.77
CA ASP A 71 -17.28 10.31 16.97
C ASP A 71 -18.33 10.30 15.85
N VAL A 72 -18.59 11.44 15.21
CA VAL A 72 -19.40 11.51 13.98
C VAL A 72 -18.65 10.85 12.81
N VAL A 73 -17.36 11.16 12.63
CA VAL A 73 -16.51 10.54 11.59
C VAL A 73 -16.45 9.01 11.74
N ARG A 74 -16.26 8.52 12.98
CA ARG A 74 -16.30 7.09 13.30
C ARG A 74 -17.62 6.46 12.88
N ARG A 75 -18.75 6.98 13.38
CA ARG A 75 -20.09 6.44 13.12
C ARG A 75 -20.43 6.45 11.63
N PHE A 76 -20.06 7.51 10.91
CA PHE A 76 -20.26 7.62 9.46
C PHE A 76 -19.45 6.54 8.71
N GLY A 77 -18.17 6.35 9.04
CA GLY A 77 -17.37 5.27 8.45
C GLY A 77 -17.86 3.86 8.82
N THR A 78 -18.30 3.62 10.06
CA THR A 78 -18.92 2.35 10.48
C THR A 78 -20.24 2.09 9.79
N THR A 79 -21.05 3.12 9.55
CA THR A 79 -22.26 3.00 8.73
C THR A 79 -21.87 2.64 7.29
N GLY A 80 -20.82 3.26 6.75
CA GLY A 80 -20.25 2.89 5.46
C GLY A 80 -19.78 1.43 5.38
N SER A 81 -19.05 0.93 6.38
CA SER A 81 -18.59 -0.47 6.40
C SER A 81 -19.72 -1.47 6.63
N LEU A 82 -20.77 -1.14 7.39
CA LEU A 82 -21.97 -1.96 7.51
C LEU A 82 -22.75 -2.03 6.19
N ILE A 83 -22.95 -0.91 5.49
CA ILE A 83 -23.62 -0.89 4.18
C ILE A 83 -22.78 -1.64 3.13
N LEU A 84 -21.45 -1.49 3.15
CA LEU A 84 -20.53 -2.25 2.29
C LEU A 84 -20.57 -3.75 2.60
N ALA A 85 -20.62 -4.15 3.88
CA ALA A 85 -20.74 -5.55 4.29
C ALA A 85 -22.08 -6.18 3.83
N VAL A 86 -23.19 -5.44 3.87
CA VAL A 86 -24.47 -5.90 3.30
C VAL A 86 -24.43 -5.95 1.77
N GLY A 87 -23.78 -4.97 1.13
CA GLY A 87 -23.54 -4.97 -0.31
C GLY A 87 -22.72 -6.19 -0.78
N ALA A 88 -21.69 -6.58 -0.03
CA ALA A 88 -20.83 -7.74 -0.32
C ALA A 88 -21.62 -9.06 -0.46
N ILE A 89 -22.77 -9.19 0.20
CA ILE A 89 -23.63 -10.37 0.12
C ILE A 89 -24.17 -10.61 -1.30
N GLY A 90 -24.43 -9.54 -2.07
CA GLY A 90 -24.93 -9.62 -3.45
C GLY A 90 -23.98 -9.08 -4.53
N ALA A 91 -22.91 -8.39 -4.14
CA ALA A 91 -21.99 -7.69 -5.03
C ALA A 91 -20.50 -7.93 -4.71
N GLY A 92 -20.18 -8.82 -3.76
CA GLY A 92 -18.81 -9.24 -3.47
C GLY A 92 -18.38 -10.49 -4.25
N ALA A 93 -17.14 -10.91 -4.01
CA ALA A 93 -16.57 -12.19 -4.44
C ALA A 93 -17.03 -13.32 -3.50
N ALA A 94 -18.36 -13.54 -3.42
CA ALA A 94 -18.95 -14.67 -2.71
C ALA A 94 -18.63 -16.00 -3.44
N PRO A 95 -18.59 -17.15 -2.73
CA PRO A 95 -18.29 -18.42 -3.37
C PRO A 95 -19.43 -18.90 -4.27
N VAL A 96 -19.11 -19.72 -5.27
CA VAL A 96 -20.05 -20.33 -6.23
C VAL A 96 -21.18 -21.05 -5.48
N SER A 97 -20.83 -21.91 -4.52
CA SER A 97 -21.74 -22.50 -3.54
C SER A 97 -22.04 -21.48 -2.42
N ASN A 98 -22.80 -20.43 -2.73
CA ASN A 98 -23.07 -19.34 -1.79
C ASN A 98 -24.05 -19.76 -0.68
N PRO A 99 -23.62 -19.84 0.61
CA PRO A 99 -24.47 -20.34 1.71
C PRO A 99 -25.64 -19.42 2.07
N VAL A 100 -25.68 -18.17 1.60
CA VAL A 100 -26.83 -17.27 1.82
C VAL A 100 -27.84 -17.29 0.67
N ALA A 101 -27.56 -17.99 -0.44
CA ALA A 101 -28.52 -18.15 -1.52
C ALA A 101 -29.76 -18.90 -1.02
N GLY A 102 -30.96 -18.46 -1.42
CA GLY A 102 -32.23 -19.01 -0.92
C GLY A 102 -32.64 -18.60 0.51
N VAL A 103 -31.72 -18.10 1.35
CA VAL A 103 -32.04 -17.69 2.72
C VAL A 103 -32.96 -16.45 2.72
N ARG A 104 -34.08 -16.51 3.46
CA ARG A 104 -35.24 -15.58 3.37
C ARG A 104 -34.86 -14.10 3.17
N LEU A 105 -34.31 -13.46 4.20
CA LEU A 105 -33.90 -12.04 4.18
C LEU A 105 -32.42 -11.87 3.82
N LEU A 106 -31.53 -12.72 4.34
CA LEU A 106 -30.08 -12.63 4.10
C LEU A 106 -29.71 -12.85 2.63
N GLY A 107 -30.48 -13.64 1.88
CA GLY A 107 -30.31 -13.86 0.44
C GLY A 107 -31.04 -12.83 -0.44
N VAL A 108 -31.57 -11.72 0.09
CA VAL A 108 -32.18 -10.65 -0.73
C VAL A 108 -31.13 -9.90 -1.57
N PRO A 109 -29.95 -9.50 -1.04
CA PRO A 109 -28.91 -8.85 -1.85
C PRO A 109 -28.46 -9.69 -3.06
N VAL A 110 -28.36 -11.01 -2.91
CA VAL A 110 -28.03 -11.97 -3.99
C VAL A 110 -29.01 -11.87 -5.17
N ARG A 111 -30.29 -11.62 -4.88
CA ARG A 111 -31.37 -11.47 -5.88
C ARG A 111 -31.48 -10.04 -6.43
N MET A 112 -30.75 -9.09 -5.88
CA MET A 112 -30.78 -7.67 -6.26
C MET A 112 -29.36 -7.11 -6.49
N PRO A 113 -28.53 -7.73 -7.37
CA PRO A 113 -27.10 -7.43 -7.47
C PRO A 113 -26.80 -5.96 -7.78
N THR A 114 -27.61 -5.26 -8.58
CA THR A 114 -27.43 -3.83 -8.87
C THR A 114 -27.71 -2.93 -7.65
N VAL A 115 -28.59 -3.34 -6.74
CA VAL A 115 -28.83 -2.62 -5.48
C VAL A 115 -27.76 -2.94 -4.45
N ALA A 116 -27.34 -4.21 -4.36
CA ALA A 116 -26.19 -4.62 -3.56
C ALA A 116 -24.90 -3.88 -3.99
N MET A 117 -24.72 -3.68 -5.30
CA MET A 117 -23.65 -2.87 -5.90
C MET A 117 -23.75 -1.40 -5.47
N ALA A 118 -24.95 -0.80 -5.49
CA ALA A 118 -25.16 0.58 -5.07
C ALA A 118 -24.85 0.77 -3.57
N CYS A 119 -25.27 -0.18 -2.73
CA CYS A 119 -24.88 -0.23 -1.32
C CYS A 119 -23.36 -0.31 -1.15
N ALA A 120 -22.69 -1.19 -1.88
CA ALA A 120 -21.23 -1.32 -1.81
C ALA A 120 -20.52 -0.01 -2.20
N TRP A 121 -20.87 0.61 -3.33
CA TRP A 121 -20.30 1.91 -3.73
C TRP A 121 -20.59 3.03 -2.71
N LEU A 122 -21.81 3.09 -2.16
CA LEU A 122 -22.16 4.05 -1.11
C LEU A 122 -21.28 3.85 0.13
N GLY A 123 -21.10 2.60 0.57
CA GLY A 123 -20.25 2.26 1.70
C GLY A 123 -18.77 2.59 1.47
N MET A 124 -18.26 2.36 0.25
CA MET A 124 -16.91 2.76 -0.15
C MET A 124 -16.72 4.29 -0.10
N MET A 125 -17.63 5.05 -0.72
CA MET A 125 -17.59 6.51 -0.71
C MET A 125 -17.68 7.07 0.71
N MET A 126 -18.51 6.47 1.56
CA MET A 126 -18.63 6.83 2.98
C MET A 126 -17.32 6.57 3.76
N LEU A 127 -16.65 5.43 3.55
CA LEU A 127 -15.37 5.13 4.20
C LEU A 127 -14.23 6.03 3.73
N VAL A 128 -14.12 6.30 2.41
CA VAL A 128 -13.12 7.24 1.86
C VAL A 128 -13.34 8.64 2.43
N MET A 129 -14.58 9.14 2.47
CA MET A 129 -14.88 10.46 3.03
C MET A 129 -14.68 10.53 4.55
N ALA A 130 -15.01 9.46 5.29
CA ALA A 130 -14.71 9.37 6.72
C ALA A 130 -13.19 9.47 6.98
N TRP A 131 -12.39 8.79 6.17
CA TRP A 131 -10.93 8.84 6.26
C TRP A 131 -10.34 10.21 5.87
N LEU A 132 -10.89 10.89 4.86
CA LEU A 132 -10.50 12.27 4.52
C LEU A 132 -10.78 13.25 5.68
N TRP A 133 -11.97 13.15 6.30
CA TRP A 133 -12.32 13.92 7.50
C TRP A 133 -11.43 13.56 8.70
N LEU A 134 -11.09 12.29 8.89
CA LEU A 134 -10.17 11.83 9.94
C LEU A 134 -8.77 12.45 9.76
N GLY A 135 -8.32 12.65 8.52
CA GLY A 135 -7.03 13.28 8.21
C GLY A 135 -6.85 14.67 8.83
N LYS A 136 -7.92 15.49 8.89
CA LYS A 136 -7.87 16.79 9.57
C LYS A 136 -7.61 16.66 11.08
N LEU A 137 -8.01 15.55 11.71
CA LEU A 137 -7.76 15.29 13.13
C LEU A 137 -6.39 14.64 13.40
N CYS A 138 -5.69 14.17 12.37
CA CYS A 138 -4.39 13.51 12.45
C CYS A 138 -3.23 14.33 11.88
N TRP A 139 -3.48 15.53 11.34
CA TRP A 139 -2.47 16.28 10.60
C TRP A 139 -1.35 16.81 11.51
N PRO A 140 -0.04 16.63 11.15
CA PRO A 140 1.11 17.05 11.96
C PRO A 140 1.06 18.47 12.52
N ARG A 141 0.71 19.45 11.68
CA ARG A 141 0.75 20.90 11.98
C ARG A 141 -0.42 21.42 12.83
N ARG A 142 -1.00 20.60 13.71
CA ARG A 142 -2.13 21.02 14.57
C ARG A 142 -1.73 20.99 16.04
N ALA A 143 -2.06 22.07 16.77
CA ALA A 143 -1.89 22.14 18.23
C ALA A 143 -2.70 21.08 19.01
N ARG A 144 -3.66 20.40 18.37
CA ARG A 144 -4.36 19.22 18.90
C ARG A 144 -4.52 18.12 17.84
N THR A 145 -4.30 16.86 18.22
CA THR A 145 -4.48 15.69 17.33
C THR A 145 -5.17 14.50 18.02
N ALA A 146 -5.74 13.59 17.21
CA ALA A 146 -6.33 12.33 17.67
C ALA A 146 -5.24 11.32 18.08
N THR A 147 -5.42 10.63 19.21
CA THR A 147 -4.40 9.71 19.76
C THR A 147 -4.33 8.38 19.01
N VAL A 148 -3.21 7.65 19.11
CA VAL A 148 -3.07 6.31 18.51
C VAL A 148 -4.16 5.34 18.99
N THR A 149 -4.52 5.37 20.29
CA THR A 149 -5.64 4.57 20.83
C THR A 149 -6.99 4.98 20.24
N GLN A 150 -7.20 6.27 19.97
CA GLN A 150 -8.41 6.73 19.27
C GLN A 150 -8.45 6.21 17.83
N LEU A 151 -7.30 6.14 17.14
CA LEU A 151 -7.19 5.61 15.78
C LEU A 151 -7.36 4.10 15.69
N VAL A 152 -6.78 3.32 16.62
CA VAL A 152 -7.01 1.87 16.70
C VAL A 152 -8.49 1.55 16.95
N ARG A 153 -9.18 2.32 17.81
CA ARG A 153 -10.64 2.18 17.98
C ARG A 153 -11.40 2.47 16.69
N THR A 154 -11.06 3.54 15.97
CA THR A 154 -11.68 3.85 14.66
C THR A 154 -11.43 2.73 13.64
N LEU A 155 -10.20 2.18 13.60
CA LEU A 155 -9.83 1.07 12.72
C LEU A 155 -10.68 -0.18 12.99
N VAL A 156 -10.77 -0.62 14.26
CA VAL A 156 -11.62 -1.76 14.63
C VAL A 156 -13.08 -1.52 14.27
N MET A 157 -13.60 -0.31 14.53
CA MET A 157 -14.97 0.08 14.20
C MET A 157 -15.27 0.13 12.68
N TRP A 158 -14.27 0.26 11.83
CA TRP A 158 -14.43 0.25 10.36
C TRP A 158 -14.14 -1.12 9.76
N SER A 159 -13.09 -1.80 10.21
CA SER A 159 -12.68 -3.11 9.73
C SER A 159 -13.59 -4.25 10.17
N LEU A 160 -14.22 -4.20 11.35
CA LEU A 160 -14.96 -5.36 11.89
C LEU A 160 -16.12 -5.84 10.98
N PRO A 161 -16.99 -4.96 10.42
CA PRO A 161 -18.00 -5.41 9.46
C PRO A 161 -17.40 -6.02 8.19
N LEU A 162 -16.30 -5.47 7.68
CA LEU A 162 -15.60 -5.95 6.48
C LEU A 162 -14.91 -7.30 6.72
N ALA A 163 -14.42 -7.52 7.94
CA ALA A 163 -13.82 -8.78 8.38
C ALA A 163 -14.84 -9.93 8.56
N VAL A 164 -16.15 -9.64 8.59
CA VAL A 164 -17.23 -10.63 8.65
C VAL A 164 -17.92 -10.80 7.28
N ALA A 165 -17.93 -9.76 6.44
CA ALA A 165 -18.51 -9.78 5.10
C ALA A 165 -17.89 -10.85 4.17
N PRO A 166 -18.60 -11.30 3.11
CA PRO A 166 -17.95 -12.00 1.99
C PRO A 166 -16.76 -11.21 1.43
N PRO A 167 -15.76 -11.87 0.80
CA PRO A 167 -14.65 -11.18 0.17
C PRO A 167 -15.11 -10.12 -0.84
N LEU A 168 -14.34 -9.04 -0.96
CA LEU A 168 -14.62 -7.92 -1.86
C LEU A 168 -13.38 -7.61 -2.73
N PHE A 169 -13.58 -7.05 -3.90
CA PHE A 169 -12.56 -6.53 -4.83
C PHE A 169 -11.60 -7.55 -5.48
N SER A 170 -11.43 -8.76 -4.94
CA SER A 170 -10.74 -9.86 -5.63
C SER A 170 -11.25 -11.25 -5.23
N THR A 171 -11.04 -12.20 -6.13
CA THR A 171 -11.18 -13.65 -5.96
C THR A 171 -9.85 -14.36 -5.63
N ASP A 172 -8.74 -13.62 -5.49
CA ASP A 172 -7.38 -14.12 -5.09
C ASP A 172 -7.45 -15.24 -4.04
N MET A 173 -8.31 -15.02 -3.04
CA MET A 173 -8.52 -15.88 -1.89
C MET A 173 -8.89 -17.33 -2.24
N TYR A 174 -9.62 -17.56 -3.33
CA TYR A 174 -9.92 -18.92 -3.80
C TYR A 174 -8.72 -19.58 -4.46
N GLY A 175 -7.83 -18.79 -5.09
CA GLY A 175 -6.52 -19.25 -5.52
C GLY A 175 -5.60 -19.60 -4.34
N TYR A 176 -5.70 -18.89 -3.21
CA TYR A 176 -4.97 -19.24 -1.98
C TYR A 176 -5.43 -20.61 -1.47
N LEU A 177 -6.75 -20.84 -1.35
CA LEU A 177 -7.32 -22.13 -0.93
C LEU A 177 -6.97 -23.27 -1.90
N ALA A 178 -7.18 -23.08 -3.21
CA ALA A 178 -6.92 -24.12 -4.18
C ALA A 178 -5.44 -24.53 -4.22
N GLN A 179 -4.50 -23.58 -4.25
CA GLN A 179 -3.06 -23.89 -4.24
C GLN A 179 -2.58 -24.44 -2.88
N SER A 180 -3.27 -24.10 -1.78
CA SER A 180 -3.06 -24.74 -0.47
C SER A 180 -3.46 -26.23 -0.49
N GLU A 181 -4.53 -26.57 -1.20
CA GLU A 181 -5.04 -27.94 -1.29
C GLU A 181 -4.21 -28.81 -2.25
N VAL A 182 -3.71 -28.24 -3.36
CA VAL A 182 -2.69 -28.89 -4.21
C VAL A 182 -1.49 -29.32 -3.36
N ALA A 183 -0.96 -28.39 -2.55
CA ALA A 183 0.09 -28.66 -1.59
C ALA A 183 -0.32 -29.68 -0.50
N ALA A 184 -1.57 -29.65 -0.01
CA ALA A 184 -2.05 -30.53 1.07
C ALA A 184 -2.11 -32.00 0.63
N ARG A 185 -2.48 -32.25 -0.63
CA ARG A 185 -2.51 -33.58 -1.26
C ARG A 185 -1.13 -34.10 -1.70
N GLY A 186 -0.07 -33.33 -1.47
CA GLY A 186 1.31 -33.73 -1.75
C GLY A 186 1.76 -33.46 -3.19
N PHE A 187 0.98 -32.74 -4.00
CA PHE A 187 1.41 -32.28 -5.32
C PHE A 187 2.32 -31.04 -5.19
N ASP A 188 3.10 -30.78 -6.24
CA ASP A 188 3.91 -29.57 -6.35
C ASP A 188 3.08 -28.41 -6.96
N PRO A 189 2.79 -27.34 -6.20
CA PRO A 189 2.00 -26.21 -6.66
C PRO A 189 2.75 -25.28 -7.63
N TYR A 190 4.05 -25.47 -7.84
CA TYR A 190 4.83 -24.78 -8.90
C TYR A 190 4.87 -25.56 -10.22
N VAL A 191 4.45 -26.83 -10.21
CA VAL A 191 4.30 -27.65 -11.42
C VAL A 191 2.84 -27.69 -11.88
N LEU A 192 1.89 -27.89 -10.97
CA LEU A 192 0.47 -28.09 -11.31
C LEU A 192 -0.43 -26.92 -10.92
N GLY A 193 -1.28 -26.51 -11.86
CA GLY A 193 -2.44 -25.67 -11.57
C GLY A 193 -3.55 -26.46 -10.87
N SER A 194 -4.38 -25.75 -10.09
CA SER A 194 -5.51 -26.31 -9.35
C SER A 194 -6.47 -27.21 -10.15
N ALA A 195 -6.70 -26.93 -11.44
CA ALA A 195 -7.54 -27.78 -12.29
C ALA A 195 -6.88 -29.13 -12.65
N ALA A 196 -5.58 -29.14 -12.91
CA ALA A 196 -4.84 -30.36 -13.22
C ALA A 196 -4.65 -31.25 -11.98
N ALA A 197 -4.47 -30.65 -10.79
CA ALA A 197 -4.20 -31.37 -9.55
C ALA A 197 -5.45 -31.78 -8.74
N LEU A 198 -6.56 -31.03 -8.83
CA LEU A 198 -7.77 -31.27 -8.03
C LEU A 198 -9.03 -31.57 -8.86
N GLY A 199 -8.98 -31.36 -10.19
CA GLY A 199 -10.16 -31.34 -11.06
C GLY A 199 -10.88 -29.98 -11.05
N VAL A 200 -11.64 -29.70 -12.12
CA VAL A 200 -12.36 -28.42 -12.30
C VAL A 200 -13.57 -28.26 -11.37
N ASP A 201 -14.21 -29.38 -11.03
CA ASP A 201 -15.41 -29.43 -10.18
C ASP A 201 -15.09 -29.39 -8.67
N HIS A 202 -13.80 -29.36 -8.31
CA HIS A 202 -13.38 -29.30 -6.92
C HIS A 202 -13.96 -28.05 -6.21
N PRO A 203 -14.41 -28.15 -4.94
CA PRO A 203 -14.96 -27.01 -4.21
C PRO A 203 -14.05 -25.78 -4.20
N PHE A 204 -12.74 -25.95 -4.13
CA PHE A 204 -11.80 -24.82 -4.28
C PHE A 204 -11.58 -24.39 -5.73
N THR A 205 -11.26 -25.30 -6.66
CA THR A 205 -10.94 -24.97 -8.07
C THR A 205 -12.09 -24.28 -8.80
N SER A 206 -13.33 -24.71 -8.55
CA SER A 206 -14.55 -24.12 -9.14
C SER A 206 -14.72 -22.64 -8.80
N ASN A 207 -14.15 -22.18 -7.68
CA ASN A 207 -14.14 -20.78 -7.25
C ASN A 207 -12.96 -19.95 -7.79
N VAL A 208 -11.92 -20.59 -8.35
CA VAL A 208 -10.79 -19.90 -9.00
C VAL A 208 -11.24 -19.37 -10.37
N PRO A 209 -10.86 -18.13 -10.78
CA PRO A 209 -11.12 -17.64 -12.13
C PRO A 209 -10.40 -18.46 -13.20
N ASN A 210 -11.02 -18.71 -14.35
CA ASN A 210 -10.49 -19.58 -15.41
C ASN A 210 -9.03 -19.25 -15.82
N ILE A 211 -8.65 -17.97 -15.88
CA ILE A 211 -7.28 -17.52 -16.21
C ILE A 211 -6.20 -17.99 -15.23
N TRP A 212 -6.58 -18.45 -14.03
CA TRP A 212 -5.68 -18.88 -12.95
C TRP A 212 -5.81 -20.36 -12.57
N ARG A 213 -6.76 -21.11 -13.15
CA ARG A 213 -7.02 -22.51 -12.77
C ARG A 213 -5.88 -23.45 -13.14
N ASP A 214 -5.34 -23.24 -14.33
CA ASP A 214 -4.32 -24.08 -14.97
C ASP A 214 -2.90 -23.56 -14.75
N THR A 215 -2.75 -22.33 -14.23
CA THR A 215 -1.44 -21.76 -13.90
C THR A 215 -0.89 -22.31 -12.58
N PRO A 216 0.41 -22.63 -12.52
CA PRO A 216 1.10 -22.84 -11.25
C PRO A 216 1.00 -21.63 -10.30
N SER A 217 1.24 -21.88 -9.03
CA SER A 217 1.14 -20.91 -7.94
C SER A 217 2.09 -19.71 -8.13
N PRO A 218 1.59 -18.47 -8.06
CA PRO A 218 2.41 -17.25 -7.99
C PRO A 218 2.83 -16.88 -6.55
N TYR A 219 2.53 -17.73 -5.56
CA TYR A 219 2.72 -17.42 -4.14
C TYR A 219 4.03 -18.00 -3.60
N GLY A 220 4.66 -17.33 -2.64
CA GLY A 220 5.93 -17.78 -2.07
C GLY A 220 5.79 -19.09 -1.26
N PRO A 221 6.87 -19.87 -1.10
CA PRO A 221 6.80 -21.23 -0.57
C PRO A 221 6.31 -21.27 0.87
N LEU A 222 6.68 -20.28 1.69
CA LEU A 222 6.24 -20.25 3.07
C LEU A 222 4.75 -19.91 3.21
N PHE A 223 4.19 -19.14 2.26
CA PHE A 223 2.74 -18.90 2.20
C PHE A 223 1.99 -20.20 1.89
N LEU A 224 2.49 -21.00 0.94
CA LEU A 224 1.92 -22.29 0.57
C LEU A 224 2.09 -23.35 1.68
N MET A 225 3.20 -23.33 2.44
CA MET A 225 3.39 -24.21 3.61
C MET A 225 2.39 -23.89 4.74
N PHE A 226 2.11 -22.61 5.02
CA PHE A 226 1.04 -22.23 5.95
C PHE A 226 -0.34 -22.65 5.40
N GLY A 227 -0.55 -22.48 4.10
CA GLY A 227 -1.75 -22.94 3.39
C GLY A 227 -1.98 -24.44 3.53
N GLN A 228 -0.95 -25.26 3.33
CA GLN A 228 -0.98 -26.72 3.46
C GLN A 228 -1.51 -27.17 4.83
N LEU A 229 -1.09 -26.48 5.90
CA LEU A 229 -1.58 -26.74 7.25
C LEU A 229 -3.04 -26.32 7.44
N ILE A 230 -3.45 -25.18 6.86
CA ILE A 230 -4.83 -24.70 6.90
C ILE A 230 -5.78 -25.66 6.16
N SER A 231 -5.44 -26.09 4.95
CA SER A 231 -6.20 -27.07 4.17
C SER A 231 -6.49 -28.35 4.97
N ARG A 232 -5.46 -28.91 5.63
CA ARG A 232 -5.60 -30.11 6.48
C ARG A 232 -6.54 -29.95 7.69
N ILE A 233 -6.85 -28.71 8.10
CA ILE A 233 -7.79 -28.39 9.19
C ILE A 233 -9.20 -28.10 8.62
N VAL A 234 -9.27 -27.56 7.41
CA VAL A 234 -10.50 -27.06 6.78
C VAL A 234 -11.26 -28.15 6.01
N GLY A 235 -10.54 -29.13 5.44
CA GLY A 235 -11.14 -30.02 4.44
C GLY A 235 -11.57 -29.22 3.21
N ASP A 236 -12.71 -29.56 2.61
CA ASP A 236 -13.23 -28.88 1.41
C ASP A 236 -14.17 -27.68 1.71
N ASP A 237 -14.31 -27.24 2.97
CA ASP A 237 -15.20 -26.13 3.33
C ASP A 237 -14.63 -24.76 2.91
N VAL A 238 -15.13 -24.25 1.78
CA VAL A 238 -14.77 -22.95 1.20
C VAL A 238 -15.02 -21.78 2.17
N VAL A 239 -16.07 -21.83 3.00
CA VAL A 239 -16.47 -20.73 3.88
C VAL A 239 -15.61 -20.71 5.14
N PHE A 240 -15.41 -21.87 5.77
CA PHE A 240 -14.52 -22.02 6.91
C PHE A 240 -13.07 -21.73 6.50
N GLY A 241 -12.64 -22.20 5.33
CA GLY A 241 -11.33 -21.88 4.74
C GLY A 241 -11.13 -20.38 4.52
N VAL A 242 -12.15 -19.67 4.03
CA VAL A 242 -12.14 -18.19 3.95
C VAL A 242 -11.94 -17.55 5.33
N LEU A 243 -12.66 -18.02 6.36
CA LEU A 243 -12.57 -17.44 7.70
C LEU A 243 -11.22 -17.71 8.39
N VAL A 244 -10.67 -18.92 8.29
CA VAL A 244 -9.37 -19.27 8.90
C VAL A 244 -8.24 -18.44 8.30
N TRP A 245 -8.13 -18.39 6.97
CA TRP A 245 -7.16 -17.54 6.28
C TRP A 245 -7.35 -16.06 6.60
N ARG A 246 -8.60 -15.59 6.78
CA ARG A 246 -8.85 -14.19 7.17
C ARG A 246 -8.23 -13.84 8.53
N VAL A 247 -8.31 -14.74 9.51
CA VAL A 247 -7.61 -14.55 10.80
C VAL A 247 -6.11 -14.39 10.57
N VAL A 248 -5.50 -15.23 9.72
CA VAL A 248 -4.07 -15.17 9.39
C VAL A 248 -3.69 -13.82 8.75
N MET A 249 -4.49 -13.30 7.81
CA MET A 249 -4.25 -11.96 7.22
C MET A 249 -4.38 -10.84 8.26
N LEU A 250 -5.40 -10.92 9.11
CA LEU A 250 -5.64 -9.91 10.16
C LEU A 250 -4.56 -9.92 11.25
N LEU A 251 -3.91 -11.07 11.52
CA LEU A 251 -2.71 -11.14 12.36
C LEU A 251 -1.53 -10.40 11.72
N GLY A 252 -1.33 -10.53 10.41
CA GLY A 252 -0.37 -9.74 9.65
C GLY A 252 -0.63 -8.22 9.77
N LEU A 253 -1.87 -7.80 9.56
CA LEU A 253 -2.27 -6.39 9.78
C LEU A 253 -2.07 -5.96 11.24
N GLY A 254 -2.27 -6.86 12.22
CA GLY A 254 -1.96 -6.65 13.63
C GLY A 254 -0.49 -6.32 13.90
N LEU A 255 0.44 -7.03 13.24
CA LEU A 255 1.87 -6.72 13.29
C LEU A 255 2.18 -5.33 12.71
N ALA A 256 1.52 -4.94 11.61
CA ALA A 256 1.66 -3.60 11.02
C ALA A 256 1.12 -2.50 11.95
N ILE A 257 -0.05 -2.70 12.57
CA ILE A 257 -0.64 -1.81 13.59
C ILE A 257 0.30 -1.63 14.79
N TRP A 258 1.04 -2.69 15.18
CA TRP A 258 2.04 -2.63 16.23
C TRP A 258 3.32 -1.89 15.80
N ALA A 259 3.82 -2.15 14.60
CA ALA A 259 5.09 -1.62 14.11
C ALA A 259 5.03 -0.14 13.72
N VAL A 260 4.01 0.27 12.95
CA VAL A 260 3.89 1.62 12.38
C VAL A 260 4.06 2.75 13.40
N PRO A 261 3.34 2.79 14.54
CA PRO A 261 3.49 3.89 15.49
C PRO A 261 4.81 3.84 16.29
N ARG A 262 5.59 2.75 16.22
CA ARG A 262 6.91 2.63 16.83
C ARG A 262 8.00 3.12 15.86
N LEU A 263 7.96 2.64 14.62
CA LEU A 263 8.84 3.09 13.53
C LEU A 263 8.69 4.60 13.29
N ALA A 264 7.46 5.12 13.25
CA ALA A 264 7.21 6.55 13.05
C ALA A 264 7.98 7.43 14.07
N ARG A 265 7.98 7.05 15.36
CA ARG A 265 8.77 7.76 16.39
C ARG A 265 10.28 7.69 16.16
N ARG A 266 10.81 6.58 15.61
CA ARG A 266 12.24 6.46 15.28
C ARG A 266 12.65 7.37 14.12
N CYS A 267 11.74 7.57 13.17
CA CYS A 267 11.96 8.38 11.96
C CYS A 267 11.52 9.85 12.12
N GLY A 268 11.19 10.30 13.35
CA GLY A 268 10.74 11.69 13.61
C GLY A 268 9.36 12.04 13.03
N VAL A 269 8.55 11.03 12.68
CA VAL A 269 7.24 11.19 12.04
C VAL A 269 6.11 11.03 13.05
N HIS A 270 5.10 11.90 12.98
CA HIS A 270 3.96 11.85 13.90
C HIS A 270 3.22 10.50 13.77
N PRO A 271 3.16 9.67 14.84
CA PRO A 271 2.60 8.31 14.75
C PRO A 271 1.13 8.27 14.33
N THR A 272 0.39 9.34 14.62
CA THR A 272 -1.04 9.49 14.31
C THR A 272 -1.25 9.78 12.83
N ALA A 273 -0.41 10.63 12.23
CA ALA A 273 -0.38 10.88 10.79
C ALA A 273 0.10 9.66 9.98
N ALA A 274 1.06 8.89 10.53
CA ALA A 274 1.51 7.62 9.95
C ALA A 274 0.42 6.54 9.98
N MET A 275 -0.24 6.34 11.14
CA MET A 275 -1.38 5.41 11.27
C MET A 275 -2.55 5.79 10.36
N TRP A 276 -2.85 7.09 10.22
CA TRP A 276 -3.90 7.58 9.32
C TRP A 276 -3.61 7.26 7.86
N LEU A 277 -2.42 7.62 7.36
CA LEU A 277 -2.09 7.49 5.93
C LEU A 277 -1.71 6.06 5.52
N GLY A 278 -1.09 5.28 6.42
CA GLY A 278 -0.63 3.92 6.15
C GLY A 278 -1.66 2.83 6.48
N ILE A 279 -2.26 2.85 7.67
CA ILE A 279 -3.03 1.72 8.21
C ILE A 279 -4.55 1.91 8.13
N LEU A 280 -5.04 3.12 8.39
CA LEU A 280 -6.45 3.49 8.20
C LEU A 280 -6.80 3.84 6.75
N ASN A 281 -5.84 3.70 5.84
CA ASN A 281 -5.99 3.96 4.40
C ASN A 281 -7.14 3.11 3.83
N PRO A 282 -8.08 3.68 3.04
CA PRO A 282 -9.19 2.91 2.49
C PRO A 282 -8.74 1.77 1.55
N VAL A 283 -7.56 1.85 0.93
CA VAL A 283 -6.96 0.71 0.19
C VAL A 283 -6.68 -0.48 1.12
N VAL A 284 -6.25 -0.24 2.35
CA VAL A 284 -6.05 -1.29 3.37
C VAL A 284 -7.40 -1.83 3.87
N LEU A 285 -8.39 -0.97 4.10
CA LEU A 285 -9.74 -1.41 4.51
C LEU A 285 -10.43 -2.25 3.43
N PHE A 286 -10.29 -1.86 2.16
CA PHE A 286 -10.94 -2.52 1.04
C PHE A 286 -10.19 -3.80 0.66
N HIS A 287 -8.91 -3.71 0.34
CA HIS A 287 -8.17 -4.85 -0.23
C HIS A 287 -7.48 -5.72 0.83
N VAL A 288 -6.91 -5.15 1.89
CA VAL A 288 -6.18 -5.95 2.89
C VAL A 288 -7.14 -6.60 3.91
N VAL A 289 -8.14 -5.86 4.40
CA VAL A 289 -9.16 -6.39 5.33
C VAL A 289 -10.25 -7.18 4.61
N SER A 290 -10.88 -6.60 3.58
CA SER A 290 -12.04 -7.22 2.92
C SER A 290 -11.69 -8.11 1.72
N GLY A 291 -10.70 -7.72 0.91
CA GLY A 291 -10.15 -8.53 -0.18
C GLY A 291 -9.10 -9.54 0.25
N MET A 292 -8.69 -9.50 1.52
CA MET A 292 -7.84 -10.50 2.18
C MET A 292 -6.45 -10.72 1.54
N HIS A 293 -5.93 -9.74 0.79
CA HIS A 293 -4.68 -9.93 0.04
C HIS A 293 -3.46 -10.18 0.95
N ASN A 294 -2.61 -11.12 0.55
CA ASN A 294 -1.48 -11.62 1.36
C ASN A 294 -0.35 -10.61 1.63
N GLU A 295 -0.42 -9.43 1.02
CA GLU A 295 0.16 -8.15 1.47
C GLU A 295 0.12 -7.96 3.00
N ALA A 296 -0.96 -8.38 3.65
CA ALA A 296 -1.15 -8.24 5.09
C ALA A 296 -0.01 -8.89 5.90
N LEU A 297 0.34 -10.13 5.53
CA LEU A 297 1.42 -10.89 6.15
C LEU A 297 2.79 -10.32 5.78
N MET A 298 3.03 -10.10 4.49
CA MET A 298 4.31 -9.58 3.98
C MET A 298 4.67 -8.25 4.66
N ALA A 299 3.77 -7.26 4.60
CA ALA A 299 4.01 -5.93 5.19
C ALA A 299 4.03 -5.96 6.72
N GLY A 300 3.16 -6.76 7.35
CA GLY A 300 3.10 -6.94 8.79
C GLY A 300 4.41 -7.47 9.38
N ILE A 301 4.88 -8.60 8.86
CA ILE A 301 6.13 -9.23 9.29
C ILE A 301 7.31 -8.34 8.94
N MET A 302 7.36 -7.75 7.74
CA MET A 302 8.42 -6.84 7.31
C MET A 302 8.62 -5.66 8.28
N LEU A 303 7.54 -4.96 8.62
CA LEU A 303 7.61 -3.78 9.49
C LEU A 303 7.89 -4.17 10.95
N ALA A 304 7.33 -5.27 11.44
CA ALA A 304 7.62 -5.76 12.79
C ALA A 304 9.06 -6.24 12.95
N ALA A 305 9.62 -6.90 11.93
CA ALA A 305 11.02 -7.31 11.88
C ALA A 305 11.96 -6.10 11.91
N ILE A 306 11.69 -5.06 11.11
CA ILE A 306 12.51 -3.83 11.12
C ILE A 306 12.44 -3.15 12.49
N GLU A 307 11.27 -3.01 13.11
CA GLU A 307 11.16 -2.44 14.47
C GLU A 307 11.93 -3.28 15.50
N PHE A 308 11.88 -4.61 15.40
CA PHE A 308 12.63 -5.52 16.27
C PHE A 308 14.14 -5.33 16.11
N GLY A 309 14.68 -5.38 14.89
CA GLY A 309 16.11 -5.19 14.61
C GLY A 309 16.61 -3.78 14.97
N LEU A 310 15.78 -2.76 14.74
CA LEU A 310 16.08 -1.38 15.15
C LEU A 310 16.03 -1.20 16.68
N ARG A 311 15.35 -2.09 17.42
CA ARG A 311 15.32 -2.14 18.91
C ARG A 311 16.43 -3.01 19.51
N LYS A 312 16.86 -4.07 18.83
CA LYS A 312 17.87 -5.04 19.30
C LYS A 312 19.15 -4.94 18.45
N PRO A 313 20.06 -3.99 18.75
CA PRO A 313 21.36 -3.94 18.09
C PRO A 313 22.21 -5.20 18.41
N GLY A 314 23.13 -5.55 17.51
CA GLY A 314 24.02 -6.70 17.65
C GLY A 314 23.75 -7.82 16.64
N VAL A 315 24.52 -8.90 16.72
CA VAL A 315 24.48 -10.01 15.75
C VAL A 315 23.15 -10.77 15.81
N VAL A 316 22.66 -11.11 17.01
CA VAL A 316 21.37 -11.80 17.20
C VAL A 316 20.21 -11.01 16.58
N GLY A 317 20.19 -9.70 16.77
CA GLY A 317 19.17 -8.83 16.18
C GLY A 317 19.24 -8.76 14.65
N LEU A 318 20.45 -8.74 14.07
CA LEU A 318 20.64 -8.82 12.63
C LEU A 318 20.14 -10.17 12.08
N ILE A 319 20.52 -11.29 12.71
CA ILE A 319 20.13 -12.64 12.25
C ILE A 319 18.61 -12.81 12.32
N VAL A 320 17.99 -12.57 13.48
CA VAL A 320 16.54 -12.74 13.65
C VAL A 320 15.76 -11.82 12.70
N THR A 321 16.22 -10.59 12.48
CA THR A 321 15.59 -9.69 11.50
C THR A 321 15.78 -10.16 10.07
N GLY A 322 16.97 -10.66 9.70
CA GLY A 322 17.25 -11.25 8.39
C GLY A 322 16.37 -12.47 8.10
N VAL A 323 16.17 -13.36 9.09
CA VAL A 323 15.24 -14.49 9.01
C VAL A 323 13.82 -13.99 8.78
N LEU A 324 13.32 -13.06 9.62
CA LEU A 324 11.95 -12.54 9.50
C LEU A 324 11.68 -11.75 8.21
N LEU A 325 12.66 -11.03 7.68
CA LEU A 325 12.57 -10.36 6.38
C LEU A 325 12.63 -11.35 5.20
N THR A 326 13.41 -12.43 5.34
CA THR A 326 13.40 -13.54 4.37
C THR A 326 12.07 -14.28 4.40
N ILE A 327 11.48 -14.51 5.58
CA ILE A 327 10.11 -15.03 5.77
C ILE A 327 9.08 -14.12 5.09
N ALA A 328 9.18 -12.79 5.22
CA ALA A 328 8.26 -11.86 4.55
C ALA A 328 8.36 -11.95 3.02
N GLY A 329 9.57 -12.06 2.46
CA GLY A 329 9.77 -12.28 1.03
C GLY A 329 9.35 -13.67 0.55
N ALA A 330 9.56 -14.71 1.36
CA ALA A 330 9.11 -16.09 1.10
C ALA A 330 7.58 -16.27 1.24
N ILE A 331 6.87 -15.22 1.69
CA ILE A 331 5.41 -15.09 1.60
C ILE A 331 5.04 -14.33 0.32
N LYS A 332 5.70 -13.18 0.05
CA LYS A 332 5.53 -12.42 -1.19
C LYS A 332 6.84 -11.73 -1.60
N PRO A 333 7.44 -12.03 -2.78
CA PRO A 333 8.84 -11.65 -3.10
C PRO A 333 9.26 -10.17 -2.94
N PRO A 334 8.40 -9.15 -3.15
CA PRO A 334 8.73 -7.76 -2.84
C PRO A 334 9.24 -7.53 -1.41
N GLY A 335 8.87 -8.39 -0.45
CA GLY A 335 9.38 -8.34 0.93
C GLY A 335 10.91 -8.47 1.04
N PHE A 336 11.59 -9.15 0.10
CA PHE A 336 13.06 -9.27 0.12
C PHE A 336 13.78 -7.92 -0.02
N VAL A 337 13.17 -6.92 -0.65
CA VAL A 337 13.75 -5.57 -0.83
C VAL A 337 14.09 -4.93 0.53
N ALA A 338 13.34 -5.26 1.57
CA ALA A 338 13.58 -4.76 2.93
C ALA A 338 14.91 -5.20 3.54
N LEU A 339 15.49 -6.34 3.11
CA LEU A 339 16.81 -6.79 3.58
C LEU A 339 17.89 -5.74 3.29
N GLY A 340 17.86 -5.14 2.08
CA GLY A 340 18.81 -4.10 1.68
C GLY A 340 18.70 -2.85 2.56
N PHE A 341 17.49 -2.30 2.71
CA PHE A 341 17.26 -1.07 3.47
C PHE A 341 17.45 -1.24 4.99
N PHE A 342 17.06 -2.39 5.55
CA PHE A 342 17.43 -2.74 6.93
C PHE A 342 18.95 -2.88 7.09
N GLY A 343 19.61 -3.52 6.12
CA GLY A 343 21.07 -3.60 6.06
C GLY A 343 21.72 -2.21 6.14
N ILE A 344 21.30 -1.27 5.29
CA ILE A 344 21.80 0.12 5.35
C ILE A 344 21.54 0.77 6.70
N ALA A 345 20.37 0.59 7.32
CA ALA A 345 20.09 1.11 8.65
C ALA A 345 21.03 0.56 9.74
N VAL A 346 21.49 -0.69 9.61
CA VAL A 346 22.52 -1.29 10.49
C VAL A 346 23.92 -0.77 10.15
N VAL A 347 24.25 -0.60 8.87
CA VAL A 347 25.55 -0.07 8.40
C VAL A 347 25.79 1.35 8.90
N LEU A 348 24.79 2.24 8.81
CA LEU A 348 24.87 3.60 9.35
C LEU A 348 25.15 3.57 10.86
N ARG A 349 24.47 2.69 11.61
CA ARG A 349 24.70 2.50 13.06
C ARG A 349 26.07 1.90 13.41
N ARG A 350 26.76 1.23 12.48
CA ARG A 350 28.13 0.72 12.64
C ARG A 350 29.21 1.75 12.29
N GLY A 351 28.83 2.94 11.79
CA GLY A 351 29.75 4.01 11.39
C GLY A 351 29.85 4.24 9.87
N GLY A 352 29.00 3.59 9.07
CA GLY A 352 28.79 3.94 7.66
C GLY A 352 29.95 3.66 6.70
N ARG A 353 30.95 2.83 7.07
CA ARG A 353 32.11 2.56 6.20
C ARG A 353 31.79 1.48 5.18
N PHE A 354 32.50 1.48 4.04
CA PHE A 354 32.36 0.44 3.02
C PHE A 354 32.63 -0.97 3.56
N ARG A 355 33.58 -1.13 4.50
CA ARG A 355 33.81 -2.40 5.18
C ARG A 355 32.56 -2.89 5.93
N ASP A 356 31.85 -1.98 6.58
CA ASP A 356 30.65 -2.31 7.35
C ASP A 356 29.48 -2.64 6.40
N LEU A 357 29.40 -1.95 5.25
CA LEU A 357 28.47 -2.27 4.16
C LEU A 357 28.66 -3.70 3.64
N PHE A 358 29.88 -4.07 3.24
CA PHE A 358 30.16 -5.43 2.76
C PHE A 358 29.95 -6.49 3.86
N ALA A 359 30.35 -6.21 5.10
CA ALA A 359 30.16 -7.13 6.22
C ALA A 359 28.67 -7.36 6.55
N VAL A 360 27.84 -6.31 6.58
CA VAL A 360 26.38 -6.45 6.79
C VAL A 360 25.71 -7.12 5.60
N ALA A 361 26.10 -6.80 4.37
CA ALA A 361 25.58 -7.43 3.16
C ALA A 361 25.87 -8.95 3.16
N ALA A 362 27.12 -9.35 3.44
CA ALA A 362 27.49 -10.76 3.55
C ALA A 362 26.75 -11.48 4.70
N GLN A 363 26.61 -10.84 5.87
CA GLN A 363 25.86 -11.38 7.01
C GLN A 363 24.37 -11.60 6.66
N LEU A 364 23.72 -10.63 5.99
CA LEU A 364 22.31 -10.76 5.59
C LEU A 364 22.12 -11.72 4.42
N LEU A 365 23.05 -11.79 3.47
CA LEU A 365 23.03 -12.76 2.36
C LEU A 365 23.16 -14.19 2.89
N ALA A 366 24.08 -14.45 3.82
CA ALA A 366 24.22 -15.78 4.44
C ALA A 366 22.94 -16.20 5.19
N VAL A 367 22.31 -15.27 5.94
CA VAL A 367 21.04 -15.53 6.63
C VAL A 367 19.89 -15.77 5.63
N PHE A 368 19.82 -14.99 4.55
CA PHE A 368 18.85 -15.18 3.47
C PHE A 368 19.00 -16.56 2.82
N LEU A 369 20.22 -16.93 2.39
CA LEU A 369 20.50 -18.21 1.74
C LEU A 369 20.20 -19.39 2.67
N ALA A 370 20.62 -19.33 3.94
CA ALA A 370 20.33 -20.38 4.92
C ALA A 370 18.81 -20.52 5.18
N THR A 371 18.09 -19.40 5.33
CA THR A 371 16.64 -19.41 5.56
C THR A 371 15.88 -19.93 4.34
N MET A 372 16.24 -19.49 3.13
CA MET A 372 15.63 -20.00 1.89
C MET A 372 15.99 -21.46 1.63
N ALA A 373 17.19 -21.93 1.97
CA ALA A 373 17.55 -23.35 1.88
C ALA A 373 16.68 -24.20 2.83
N VAL A 374 16.51 -23.77 4.09
CA VAL A 374 15.61 -24.46 5.05
C VAL A 374 14.17 -24.49 4.54
N ILE A 375 13.63 -23.36 4.04
CA ILE A 375 12.26 -23.31 3.49
C ILE A 375 12.14 -24.21 2.25
N THR A 376 13.12 -24.16 1.34
CA THR A 376 13.17 -25.00 0.12
C THR A 376 13.12 -26.48 0.47
N LEU A 377 14.03 -26.93 1.35
CA LEU A 377 14.14 -28.34 1.78
C LEU A 377 12.91 -28.79 2.56
N ALA A 378 12.37 -27.96 3.45
CA ALA A 378 11.19 -28.29 4.25
C ALA A 378 9.88 -28.27 3.44
N SER A 379 9.84 -27.59 2.29
CA SER A 379 8.68 -27.55 1.41
C SER A 379 8.57 -28.74 0.45
N GLY A 380 9.70 -29.36 0.10
CA GLY A 380 9.76 -30.46 -0.89
C GLY A 380 9.72 -30.02 -2.35
N TRP A 381 9.24 -28.81 -2.67
CA TRP A 381 9.02 -28.30 -4.05
C TRP A 381 10.27 -27.72 -4.74
N GLY A 382 11.45 -27.93 -4.15
CA GLY A 382 12.71 -27.44 -4.68
C GLY A 382 12.70 -25.93 -5.01
N LEU A 383 13.35 -25.56 -6.11
CA LEU A 383 13.47 -24.16 -6.55
C LEU A 383 12.30 -23.68 -7.42
N GLY A 384 11.19 -24.43 -7.51
CA GLY A 384 10.02 -24.05 -8.32
C GLY A 384 9.43 -22.68 -7.96
N TRP A 385 9.66 -22.21 -6.73
CA TRP A 385 9.27 -20.86 -6.29
C TRP A 385 9.93 -19.72 -7.08
N ILE A 386 11.01 -19.97 -7.83
CA ILE A 386 11.64 -18.96 -8.70
C ILE A 386 10.73 -18.65 -9.90
N GLU A 387 9.94 -19.62 -10.38
CA GLU A 387 8.98 -19.41 -11.48
C GLU A 387 7.81 -18.49 -11.08
N THR A 388 7.60 -18.23 -9.79
CA THR A 388 6.61 -17.23 -9.30
C THR A 388 6.86 -15.83 -9.86
N PHE A 389 8.12 -15.50 -10.19
CA PHE A 389 8.48 -14.23 -10.81
C PHE A 389 7.99 -14.11 -12.26
N ASP A 390 7.73 -15.22 -12.96
CA ASP A 390 7.20 -15.20 -14.33
C ASP A 390 5.67 -15.17 -14.39
N VAL A 391 4.94 -15.72 -13.41
CA VAL A 391 3.46 -15.75 -13.47
C VAL A 391 2.83 -14.36 -13.72
N PRO A 392 3.32 -13.24 -13.13
CA PRO A 392 2.88 -11.88 -13.49
C PRO A 392 3.16 -11.45 -14.95
N ASN A 393 4.17 -12.01 -15.62
CA ASN A 393 4.45 -11.71 -17.04
C ASN A 393 3.34 -12.21 -17.97
N ARG A 394 2.54 -13.20 -17.53
CA ARG A 394 1.54 -13.91 -18.36
C ARG A 394 0.23 -13.13 -18.53
N VAL A 395 -0.07 -12.19 -17.63
CA VAL A 395 -1.28 -11.36 -17.69
C VAL A 395 -1.01 -10.01 -18.34
N LYS A 396 -1.87 -9.62 -19.28
CA LYS A 396 -1.83 -8.34 -20.00
C LYS A 396 -2.90 -7.40 -19.42
N THR A 397 -2.51 -6.28 -18.84
CA THR A 397 -3.42 -5.28 -18.24
C THR A 397 -3.04 -3.85 -18.59
N PHE A 398 -4.04 -3.05 -18.97
CA PHE A 398 -3.87 -1.61 -19.21
C PHE A 398 -3.65 -0.80 -17.90
N MET A 399 -3.85 -1.38 -16.72
CA MET A 399 -3.58 -0.69 -15.45
C MET A 399 -2.08 -0.55 -15.18
N ALA A 400 -1.24 -1.46 -15.70
CA ALA A 400 0.22 -1.37 -15.60
C ALA A 400 0.77 -0.49 -16.75
N PRO A 401 1.40 0.67 -16.48
CA PRO A 401 1.79 1.61 -17.55
C PRO A 401 2.72 1.02 -18.61
N LEU A 402 3.68 0.17 -18.23
CA LEU A 402 4.62 -0.41 -19.19
C LEU A 402 3.95 -1.47 -20.09
N THR A 403 3.05 -2.29 -19.54
CA THR A 403 2.20 -3.21 -20.31
C THR A 403 1.24 -2.46 -21.22
N ALA A 404 0.63 -1.37 -20.75
CA ALA A 404 -0.20 -0.50 -21.55
C ALA A 404 0.57 0.11 -22.74
N LEU A 405 1.82 0.56 -22.53
CA LEU A 405 2.70 1.03 -23.61
C LEU A 405 3.05 -0.10 -24.60
N GLY A 406 3.39 -1.30 -24.12
CA GLY A 406 3.70 -2.46 -24.98
C GLY A 406 2.50 -2.90 -25.83
N MET A 407 1.30 -2.96 -25.23
CA MET A 407 0.05 -3.24 -25.93
C MET A 407 -0.29 -2.14 -26.95
N THR A 408 -0.06 -0.87 -26.61
CA THR A 408 -0.29 0.26 -27.53
C THR A 408 0.67 0.22 -28.72
N GLY A 409 1.95 -0.09 -28.50
CA GLY A 409 2.93 -0.27 -29.56
C GLY A 409 2.60 -1.43 -30.50
N GLY A 410 2.18 -2.57 -29.95
CA GLY A 410 1.67 -3.71 -30.73
C GLY A 410 0.44 -3.36 -31.58
N GLY A 411 -0.52 -2.63 -31.00
CA GLY A 411 -1.68 -2.10 -31.72
C GLY A 411 -1.30 -1.17 -32.88
N ILE A 412 -0.41 -0.20 -32.63
CA ILE A 412 0.10 0.73 -33.66
C ILE A 412 0.80 -0.04 -34.78
N SER A 413 1.68 -1.00 -34.48
CA SER A 413 2.37 -1.80 -35.50
C SER A 413 1.40 -2.61 -36.38
N THR A 414 0.31 -3.11 -35.78
CA THR A 414 -0.75 -3.82 -36.49
C THR A 414 -1.53 -2.89 -37.42
N VAL A 415 -1.90 -1.68 -36.95
CA VAL A 415 -2.61 -0.66 -37.75
C VAL A 415 -1.75 -0.12 -38.90
N LEU A 416 -0.43 -0.01 -38.71
CA LEU A 416 0.51 0.43 -39.76
C LEU A 416 0.89 -0.69 -40.75
N GLY A 417 0.29 -1.88 -40.67
CA GLY A 417 0.59 -3.00 -41.57
C GLY A 417 1.96 -3.65 -41.33
N LEU A 418 2.67 -3.30 -40.25
CA LEU A 418 3.99 -3.84 -39.91
C LEU A 418 3.94 -5.24 -39.27
N GLY A 419 2.74 -5.74 -38.98
CA GLY A 419 2.49 -7.01 -38.29
C GLY A 419 2.22 -6.83 -36.78
N ASN A 420 1.81 -7.91 -36.12
CA ASN A 420 1.50 -7.90 -34.69
C ASN A 420 2.77 -8.11 -33.84
N HIS A 421 3.41 -7.02 -33.42
CA HIS A 421 4.61 -7.05 -32.58
C HIS A 421 4.32 -6.98 -31.06
N THR A 422 3.08 -7.25 -30.64
CA THR A 422 2.63 -7.04 -29.25
C THR A 422 3.52 -7.73 -28.21
N ASP A 423 3.88 -9.00 -28.41
CA ASP A 423 4.66 -9.74 -27.42
C ASP A 423 6.14 -9.34 -27.37
N ALA A 424 6.72 -8.91 -28.49
CA ALA A 424 8.05 -8.30 -28.53
C ALA A 424 8.06 -6.94 -27.80
N MET A 425 7.05 -6.09 -28.04
CA MET A 425 6.89 -4.80 -27.36
C MET A 425 6.65 -4.97 -25.86
N LEU A 426 5.93 -6.03 -25.45
CA LEU A 426 5.77 -6.40 -24.04
C LEU A 426 7.07 -6.91 -23.42
N ALA A 427 7.88 -7.70 -24.12
CA ALA A 427 9.19 -8.14 -23.63
C ALA A 427 10.13 -6.94 -23.38
N ILE A 428 10.22 -6.01 -24.34
CA ILE A 428 11.05 -4.79 -24.23
C ILE A 428 10.58 -3.92 -23.05
N THR A 429 9.28 -3.64 -22.94
CA THR A 429 8.73 -2.79 -21.87
C THR A 429 8.86 -3.42 -20.48
N LYS A 430 8.73 -4.76 -20.35
CA LYS A 430 9.05 -5.50 -19.11
C LYS A 430 10.51 -5.33 -18.69
N VAL A 431 11.46 -5.52 -19.62
CA VAL A 431 12.90 -5.35 -19.33
C VAL A 431 13.21 -3.93 -18.89
N ILE A 432 12.64 -2.91 -19.56
CA ILE A 432 12.75 -1.50 -19.14
C ILE A 432 12.23 -1.32 -17.70
N GLY A 433 11.11 -1.95 -17.34
CA GLY A 433 10.54 -1.89 -15.98
C GLY A 433 11.43 -2.49 -14.90
N TYR A 434 12.02 -3.66 -15.17
CA TYR A 434 12.96 -4.30 -14.26
C TYR A 434 14.27 -3.48 -14.11
N LEU A 435 14.82 -2.96 -15.21
CA LEU A 435 16.01 -2.10 -15.20
C LEU A 435 15.75 -0.77 -14.46
N LEU A 436 14.59 -0.13 -14.69
CA LEU A 436 14.17 1.07 -13.96
C LEU A 436 14.06 0.80 -12.46
N THR A 437 13.44 -0.32 -12.07
CA THR A 437 13.29 -0.71 -10.67
C THR A 437 14.65 -0.99 -10.01
N ALA A 438 15.54 -1.72 -10.69
CA ALA A 438 16.90 -1.98 -10.20
C ALA A 438 17.71 -0.69 -10.06
N GLY A 439 17.68 0.19 -11.06
CA GLY A 439 18.34 1.49 -11.03
C GLY A 439 17.85 2.39 -9.90
N VAL A 440 16.53 2.45 -9.66
CA VAL A 440 15.94 3.17 -8.53
C VAL A 440 16.33 2.52 -7.19
N CYS A 441 16.27 1.19 -7.08
CA CYS A 441 16.69 0.46 -5.87
C CYS A 441 18.13 0.81 -5.48
N LEU A 442 19.08 0.66 -6.41
CA LEU A 442 20.49 1.00 -6.22
C LEU A 442 20.67 2.49 -5.88
N ARG A 443 19.95 3.39 -6.55
CA ARG A 443 19.98 4.83 -6.27
C ARG A 443 19.49 5.18 -4.86
N MET A 444 18.41 4.53 -4.40
CA MET A 444 17.83 4.72 -3.07
C MET A 444 18.72 4.13 -1.97
N LEU A 445 19.27 2.92 -2.19
CA LEU A 445 20.25 2.31 -1.28
C LEU A 445 21.51 3.18 -1.15
N TRP A 446 22.03 3.74 -2.26
CA TRP A 446 23.17 4.65 -2.25
C TRP A 446 22.88 5.97 -1.53
N LEU A 447 21.71 6.59 -1.75
CA LEU A 447 21.30 7.80 -1.00
C LEU A 447 21.20 7.52 0.49
N SER A 448 20.63 6.36 0.86
CA SER A 448 20.49 5.91 2.24
C SER A 448 21.86 5.66 2.88
N PHE A 449 22.77 4.95 2.19
CA PHE A 449 24.14 4.71 2.65
C PHE A 449 24.94 6.01 2.83
N ARG A 450 24.68 7.03 1.99
CA ARG A 450 25.27 8.37 2.13
C ARG A 450 24.54 9.29 3.12
N GLY A 451 23.59 8.77 3.91
CA GLY A 451 22.84 9.53 4.92
C GLY A 451 21.93 10.62 4.36
N ARG A 452 21.67 10.65 3.04
CA ARG A 452 20.86 11.68 2.36
C ARG A 452 19.37 11.32 2.26
N LEU A 453 19.02 10.08 2.60
CA LEU A 453 17.66 9.55 2.56
C LEU A 453 17.49 8.60 3.74
N GLU A 454 16.31 8.60 4.35
CA GLU A 454 15.98 7.64 5.40
C GLU A 454 15.68 6.26 4.77
N PRO A 455 16.16 5.13 5.34
CA PRO A 455 16.03 3.83 4.67
C PRO A 455 14.59 3.33 4.42
N LEU A 456 13.61 3.63 5.27
CA LEU A 456 12.19 3.31 4.99
C LEU A 456 11.63 4.20 3.87
N ALA A 457 12.10 5.43 3.71
CA ALA A 457 11.82 6.27 2.55
C ALA A 457 12.31 5.58 1.27
N GLY A 458 13.57 5.11 1.28
CA GLY A 458 14.17 4.38 0.18
C GLY A 458 13.40 3.11 -0.18
N LEU A 459 13.05 2.30 0.83
CA LEU A 459 12.21 1.11 0.69
C LEU A 459 10.85 1.44 0.05
N GLY A 460 10.16 2.48 0.54
CA GLY A 460 8.86 2.90 0.03
C GLY A 460 8.88 3.44 -1.40
N ILE A 461 9.94 4.17 -1.78
CA ILE A 461 10.17 4.61 -3.17
C ILE A 461 10.42 3.38 -4.06
N THR A 462 11.31 2.47 -3.64
CA THR A 462 11.65 1.28 -4.42
C THR A 462 10.45 0.35 -4.63
N LEU A 463 9.66 0.10 -3.58
CA LEU A 463 8.44 -0.71 -3.68
C LEU A 463 7.34 -0.02 -4.51
N GLY A 464 7.28 1.31 -4.50
CA GLY A 464 6.37 2.08 -5.36
C GLY A 464 6.75 2.05 -6.83
N VAL A 465 8.04 2.17 -7.15
CA VAL A 465 8.52 2.01 -8.53
C VAL A 465 8.35 0.56 -9.00
N LEU A 466 8.69 -0.43 -8.16
CA LEU A 466 8.43 -1.85 -8.45
C LEU A 466 6.96 -2.06 -8.80
N ALA A 467 6.02 -1.62 -7.95
CA ALA A 467 4.58 -1.77 -8.17
C ALA A 467 4.08 -1.21 -9.51
N VAL A 468 4.63 -0.08 -9.96
CA VAL A 468 4.22 0.60 -11.20
C VAL A 468 4.98 0.09 -12.43
N ALA A 469 6.18 -0.47 -12.26
CA ALA A 469 7.04 -0.93 -13.33
C ALA A 469 6.95 -2.45 -13.62
N VAL A 470 6.34 -3.25 -12.73
CA VAL A 470 5.98 -4.65 -13.07
C VAL A 470 4.88 -4.70 -14.13
N PRO A 471 4.79 -5.78 -14.93
CA PRO A 471 3.78 -5.91 -15.99
C PRO A 471 2.31 -5.99 -15.53
N VAL A 472 2.05 -6.13 -14.23
CA VAL A 472 0.70 -6.17 -13.67
C VAL A 472 0.64 -5.26 -12.44
N LEU A 473 -0.21 -4.23 -12.47
CA LEU A 473 -0.47 -3.33 -11.36
C LEU A 473 -1.93 -3.51 -10.91
N TRP A 474 -2.11 -3.60 -9.59
CA TRP A 474 -3.41 -3.67 -8.92
C TRP A 474 -3.49 -2.65 -7.76
N PRO A 475 -4.68 -2.20 -7.34
CA PRO A 475 -4.85 -1.17 -6.30
C PRO A 475 -4.08 -1.43 -5.00
N TRP A 476 -4.02 -2.69 -4.57
CA TRP A 476 -3.38 -3.08 -3.31
C TRP A 476 -1.85 -3.01 -3.33
N TYR A 477 -1.20 -2.95 -4.50
CA TYR A 477 0.24 -2.73 -4.57
C TYR A 477 0.65 -1.34 -4.06
N LEU A 478 -0.29 -0.37 -4.04
CA LEU A 478 -0.07 0.94 -3.41
C LEU A 478 0.31 0.82 -1.92
N VAL A 479 -0.18 -0.24 -1.24
CA VAL A 479 0.13 -0.51 0.17
C VAL A 479 1.62 -0.76 0.39
N TRP A 480 2.32 -1.39 -0.57
CA TRP A 480 3.76 -1.65 -0.49
C TRP A 480 4.57 -0.36 -0.36
N SER A 481 4.12 0.72 -1.01
CA SER A 481 4.80 2.01 -1.04
C SER A 481 4.29 2.95 0.06
N VAL A 482 2.96 3.08 0.21
CA VAL A 482 2.37 4.08 1.11
C VAL A 482 2.66 3.80 2.57
N ILE A 483 2.74 2.53 3.03
CA ILE A 483 3.05 2.27 4.44
C ILE A 483 4.48 2.69 4.81
N PRO A 484 5.55 2.26 4.12
CA PRO A 484 6.91 2.76 4.41
C PRO A 484 7.06 4.27 4.22
N LEU A 485 6.47 4.87 3.17
CA LEU A 485 6.55 6.32 2.97
C LEU A 485 5.81 7.13 4.05
N ALA A 486 4.68 6.61 4.57
CA ALA A 486 3.95 7.24 5.68
C ALA A 486 4.75 7.25 7.01
N LEU A 487 5.81 6.45 7.12
CA LEU A 487 6.76 6.43 8.24
C LEU A 487 7.94 7.38 8.04
N ALA A 488 8.20 7.83 6.82
CA ALA A 488 9.49 8.38 6.43
C ALA A 488 9.50 9.91 6.18
N THR A 489 8.35 10.57 6.07
CA THR A 489 8.29 12.03 5.89
C THR A 489 7.08 12.69 6.56
N ASN A 490 7.29 13.93 7.00
CA ASN A 490 6.23 14.83 7.48
C ASN A 490 5.76 15.84 6.41
N ASP A 491 6.31 15.82 5.20
CA ASP A 491 5.99 16.78 4.14
C ASP A 491 4.49 16.80 3.80
N ASN A 492 3.93 18.02 3.77
CA ASN A 492 2.55 18.26 3.36
C ASN A 492 2.32 17.86 1.89
N ARG A 493 3.26 18.09 0.97
CA ARG A 493 3.05 17.80 -0.47
C ARG A 493 2.92 16.30 -0.68
N PHE A 494 3.86 15.50 -0.17
CA PHE A 494 3.76 14.04 -0.16
C PHE A 494 2.44 13.57 0.48
N ARG A 495 2.10 14.06 1.68
CA ARG A 495 0.87 13.63 2.37
C ARG A 495 -0.40 13.95 1.58
N ILE A 496 -0.47 15.10 0.90
CA ILE A 496 -1.60 15.45 0.04
C ILE A 496 -1.64 14.56 -1.20
N THR A 497 -0.52 14.35 -1.89
CA THR A 497 -0.45 13.48 -3.08
C THR A 497 -0.82 12.04 -2.74
N ALA A 498 -0.23 11.47 -1.68
CA ALA A 498 -0.56 10.11 -1.21
C ALA A 498 -2.02 10.00 -0.76
N MET A 499 -2.58 11.05 -0.15
CA MET A 499 -4.00 11.10 0.22
C MET A 499 -4.92 11.05 -1.01
N VAL A 500 -4.67 11.89 -2.02
CA VAL A 500 -5.46 11.96 -3.25
C VAL A 500 -5.33 10.68 -4.08
N VAL A 501 -4.12 10.15 -4.27
CA VAL A 501 -3.88 8.90 -4.98
C VAL A 501 -4.57 7.73 -4.28
N SER A 502 -4.48 7.64 -2.94
CA SER A 502 -5.17 6.59 -2.18
C SER A 502 -6.70 6.69 -2.34
N ALA A 503 -7.28 7.90 -2.20
CA ALA A 503 -8.72 8.11 -2.37
C ALA A 503 -9.23 7.72 -3.77
N ALA A 504 -8.46 8.02 -4.83
CA ALA A 504 -8.79 7.64 -6.19
C ALA A 504 -8.65 6.12 -6.43
N VAL A 505 -7.53 5.52 -6.01
CA VAL A 505 -7.24 4.09 -6.18
C VAL A 505 -8.25 3.23 -5.41
N SER A 506 -8.69 3.66 -4.22
CA SER A 506 -9.77 3.00 -3.46
C SER A 506 -11.14 2.99 -4.14
N LEU A 507 -11.35 3.78 -5.18
CA LEU A 507 -12.61 3.86 -5.94
C LEU A 507 -12.45 3.38 -7.40
N LEU A 508 -11.32 2.74 -7.73
CA LEU A 508 -10.99 2.33 -9.11
C LEU A 508 -11.55 0.95 -9.51
N VAL A 509 -11.72 0.03 -8.55
CA VAL A 509 -12.11 -1.37 -8.81
C VAL A 509 -13.50 -1.67 -8.21
N PRO A 510 -14.45 -2.21 -8.99
CA PRO A 510 -15.75 -2.64 -8.49
C PRO A 510 -15.67 -3.78 -7.45
N PRO A 511 -16.62 -3.86 -6.51
CA PRO A 511 -16.60 -4.78 -5.37
C PRO A 511 -16.66 -6.28 -5.70
N THR A 512 -17.06 -6.69 -6.91
CA THR A 512 -17.16 -8.11 -7.28
C THR A 512 -15.82 -8.84 -7.41
N GLY A 513 -14.73 -8.12 -7.67
CA GLY A 513 -13.46 -8.73 -8.07
C GLY A 513 -13.50 -9.53 -9.38
N ALA A 514 -14.60 -9.43 -10.14
CA ALA A 514 -14.89 -10.24 -11.32
C ALA A 514 -15.54 -9.40 -12.44
N GLY A 515 -15.37 -9.85 -13.69
CA GLY A 515 -15.77 -9.12 -14.89
C GLY A 515 -17.26 -8.84 -15.05
N TYR A 516 -17.57 -7.85 -15.88
CA TYR A 516 -18.93 -7.36 -16.18
C TYR A 516 -19.35 -7.61 -17.64
N VAL A 517 -18.82 -8.67 -18.25
CA VAL A 517 -19.24 -9.13 -19.58
C VAL A 517 -20.77 -9.36 -19.56
N LEU A 518 -21.47 -8.83 -20.56
CA LEU A 518 -22.95 -8.75 -20.66
C LEU A 518 -23.70 -8.01 -19.52
N ARG A 519 -23.01 -7.47 -18.50
CA ARG A 519 -23.62 -6.76 -17.35
C ARG A 519 -22.99 -5.40 -17.02
N ALA A 520 -22.24 -4.81 -17.94
CA ALA A 520 -21.52 -3.54 -17.76
C ALA A 520 -22.43 -2.38 -17.31
N TYR A 521 -23.69 -2.37 -17.75
CA TYR A 521 -24.72 -1.38 -17.36
C TYR A 521 -24.96 -1.30 -15.84
N GLN A 522 -24.65 -2.37 -15.08
CA GLN A 522 -24.85 -2.38 -13.63
C GLN A 522 -23.92 -1.40 -12.90
N ILE A 523 -22.73 -1.13 -13.44
CA ILE A 523 -21.76 -0.22 -12.82
C ILE A 523 -22.28 1.23 -12.82
N PRO A 524 -22.59 1.89 -13.95
CA PRO A 524 -23.04 3.28 -13.94
C PRO A 524 -24.36 3.46 -13.18
N LEU A 525 -25.32 2.54 -13.30
CA LEU A 525 -26.58 2.62 -12.53
C LEU A 525 -26.33 2.61 -11.01
N ALA A 526 -25.50 1.68 -10.53
CA ALA A 526 -25.21 1.54 -9.12
C ALA A 526 -24.34 2.69 -8.59
N VAL A 527 -23.36 3.16 -9.36
CA VAL A 527 -22.53 4.33 -9.01
C VAL A 527 -23.38 5.61 -8.95
N THR A 528 -24.30 5.82 -9.91
CA THR A 528 -25.21 6.98 -9.89
C THR A 528 -26.15 6.94 -8.67
N ALA A 529 -26.76 5.79 -8.37
CA ALA A 529 -27.59 5.63 -7.17
C ALA A 529 -26.78 5.86 -5.87
N ALA A 530 -25.56 5.33 -5.81
CA ALA A 530 -24.65 5.54 -4.69
C ALA A 530 -24.25 7.01 -4.51
N LEU A 531 -23.94 7.73 -5.60
CA LEU A 531 -23.60 9.16 -5.57
C LEU A 531 -24.76 10.02 -5.05
N ILE A 532 -25.99 9.75 -5.48
CA ILE A 532 -27.19 10.46 -5.01
C ILE A 532 -27.39 10.22 -3.51
N ALA A 533 -27.37 8.96 -3.07
CA ALA A 533 -27.50 8.62 -1.66
C ALA A 533 -26.36 9.21 -0.81
N PHE A 534 -25.11 9.13 -1.28
CA PHE A 534 -23.94 9.69 -0.63
C PHE A 534 -24.04 11.21 -0.46
N ALA A 535 -24.47 11.93 -1.49
CA ALA A 535 -24.69 13.38 -1.42
C ALA A 535 -25.73 13.73 -0.33
N VAL A 536 -26.85 13.00 -0.24
CA VAL A 536 -27.85 13.20 0.82
C VAL A 536 -27.26 12.96 2.21
N VAL A 537 -26.58 11.83 2.44
CA VAL A 537 -26.00 11.51 3.76
C VAL A 537 -24.91 12.52 4.16
N VAL A 538 -24.07 12.97 3.21
CA VAL A 538 -23.08 14.05 3.43
C VAL A 538 -23.77 15.37 3.77
N LEU A 539 -24.84 15.76 3.06
CA LEU A 539 -25.61 16.98 3.33
C LEU A 539 -26.26 16.98 4.72
N LEU A 540 -26.66 15.82 5.24
CA LEU A 540 -27.21 15.65 6.59
C LEU A 540 -26.13 15.80 7.68
N VAL A 541 -24.91 15.31 7.46
CA VAL A 541 -23.82 15.41 8.46
C VAL A 541 -22.95 16.65 8.32
N ARG A 542 -23.06 17.45 7.25
CA ARG A 542 -22.13 18.54 6.91
C ARG A 542 -21.85 19.57 8.02
N ARG A 543 -22.79 19.82 8.94
CA ARG A 543 -22.58 20.75 10.08
C ARG A 543 -21.85 20.13 11.28
N LYS A 544 -21.55 18.83 11.26
CA LYS A 544 -21.04 18.03 12.39
C LYS A 544 -19.66 17.39 12.14
N VAL A 545 -19.08 17.57 10.95
CA VAL A 545 -17.85 16.91 10.49
C VAL A 545 -16.68 17.89 10.32
N PRO A 546 -15.42 17.44 10.44
CA PRO A 546 -14.24 18.30 10.39
C PRO A 546 -13.81 18.62 8.95
N TRP A 547 -14.62 19.40 8.23
CA TRP A 547 -14.31 19.85 6.85
C TRP A 547 -12.97 20.61 6.75
N PRO A 548 -12.28 20.57 5.59
CA PRO A 548 -11.23 21.51 5.24
C PRO A 548 -11.77 22.93 5.11
N THR A 549 -11.90 23.62 6.24
CA THR A 549 -12.05 25.07 6.29
C THR A 549 -10.76 25.71 5.78
N PRO A 550 -10.80 26.59 4.76
CA PRO A 550 -9.69 27.49 4.48
C PRO A 550 -9.30 28.21 5.78
N ALA A 551 -7.99 28.39 5.99
CA ALA A 551 -7.54 29.26 7.06
C ALA A 551 -7.98 30.69 6.71
N ARG A 552 -9.05 31.18 7.36
CA ARG A 552 -9.17 32.61 7.59
C ARG A 552 -8.12 32.92 8.64
N ASP A 553 -7.07 33.62 8.25
CA ASP A 553 -6.04 34.08 9.15
C ASP A 553 -6.69 34.99 10.20
N ARG A 554 -6.95 34.42 11.38
CA ARG A 554 -7.19 35.20 12.58
C ARG A 554 -5.86 35.78 13.01
N VAL A 555 -5.46 36.85 12.32
CA VAL A 555 -4.63 37.89 12.90
C VAL A 555 -5.32 38.25 14.22
N LEU A 556 -4.76 37.77 15.33
CA LEU A 556 -5.13 38.28 16.64
C LEU A 556 -4.71 39.75 16.64
N PRO A 557 -5.60 40.70 16.96
CA PRO A 557 -5.16 42.08 17.13
C PRO A 557 -4.09 42.09 18.22
N ALA A 558 -2.94 42.68 17.92
CA ALA A 558 -1.91 42.89 18.93
C ALA A 558 -2.51 43.77 20.03
N THR A 559 -2.58 43.24 21.24
CA THR A 559 -2.93 44.03 22.43
C THR A 559 -1.77 44.96 22.72
N SER A 560 -1.97 46.24 22.41
CA SER A 560 -1.14 47.38 22.82
C SER A 560 -1.11 47.53 24.33
#